data_AF-A0A545B7X8-F1
#
_entry.id   AF-A0A545B7X8-F1
#
_cell.length_a   1.000
_cell.length_b   1.000
_cell.length_c   1.000
_cell.angle_alpha   90.00
_cell.angle_beta   90.00
_cell.angle_gamma   90.00
#
_symmetry.space_group_name_H-M   'P 1'
#
loop_
_entity.id
_entity.type
_entity.pdbx_description
1 polymer ?
#
loop_
_entity_poly.entity_id
_entity_poly.type
_entity_poly.pdbx_seq_one_letter_code
_entity_poly.pdbx_strand_id
1 'polypeptide(L)'
;MTAPRETWQALTASARRHDWSGQIVFGVDPVDVRAHAGGRMVYIASPGAAFDPGEFSGVEADRHILIAQRAGGDLAAQGVCAVAPLALASSYLDADPGLPINRARTRARWAAGLRNASGVIWIPDVQGWADCADVQRDADWAVQRGVPVLVQAMGVAS
;
A
#
# COMPACT_ATOMS: atom_id res chain seq x y z
N MET A 1 8.11 20.63 5.09
CA MET A 1 7.09 20.81 6.15
C MET A 1 6.90 19.47 6.83
N THR A 2 7.24 19.38 8.11
CA THR A 2 7.27 18.15 8.92
C THR A 2 5.85 17.73 9.32
N ALA A 3 5.50 16.44 9.16
CA ALA A 3 4.18 15.93 9.55
C ALA A 3 3.91 16.15 11.05
N PRO A 4 2.63 16.31 11.48
CA PRO A 4 2.28 16.54 12.87
C PRO A 4 2.85 15.43 13.77
N ARG A 5 3.43 15.84 14.90
CA ARG A 5 4.08 14.96 15.89
C ARG A 5 3.16 13.84 16.41
N GLU A 6 1.85 14.07 16.36
CA GLU A 6 0.80 13.12 16.75
C GLU A 6 0.67 11.95 15.75
N THR A 7 0.79 12.22 14.44
CA THR A 7 0.83 11.18 13.40
C THR A 7 2.06 10.30 13.59
N TRP A 8 3.22 10.92 13.86
CA TRP A 8 4.46 10.18 14.12
C TRP A 8 4.38 9.27 15.35
N GLN A 9 3.74 9.73 16.43
CA GLN A 9 3.55 8.95 17.65
C GLN A 9 2.56 7.80 17.46
N ALA A 10 1.46 8.00 16.73
CA ALA A 10 0.53 6.92 16.38
C ALA A 10 1.18 5.86 15.49
N LEU A 11 2.00 6.28 14.52
CA LEU A 11 2.74 5.41 13.62
C LEU A 11 3.84 4.61 14.34
N THR A 12 4.61 5.25 15.23
CA THR A 12 5.57 4.51 16.07
C THR A 12 4.88 3.64 17.10
N ALA A 13 3.70 4.02 17.62
CA ALA A 13 2.92 3.18 18.52
C ALA A 13 2.31 1.97 17.81
N SER A 14 1.88 2.09 16.55
CA SER A 14 1.47 0.96 15.71
C SER A 14 2.66 0.05 15.41
N ALA A 15 3.77 0.60 14.92
CA ALA A 15 4.99 -0.16 14.65
C ALA A 15 5.56 -0.87 15.91
N ARG A 16 5.42 -0.28 17.09
CA ARG A 16 5.78 -0.90 18.38
C ARG A 16 4.80 -1.98 18.82
N ARG A 17 3.51 -1.85 18.51
CA ARG A 17 2.49 -2.87 18.81
C ARG A 17 2.70 -4.15 18.00
N HIS A 18 3.29 -4.05 16.81
CA HIS A 18 3.55 -5.17 15.89
C HIS A 18 5.02 -5.64 15.85
N ASP A 19 5.90 -5.11 16.72
CA ASP A 19 7.35 -5.43 16.77
C ASP A 19 8.11 -5.21 15.44
N TRP A 20 7.70 -4.19 14.68
CA TRP A 20 8.24 -3.88 13.36
C TRP A 20 9.55 -3.06 13.39
N SER A 21 10.18 -2.96 14.57
CA SER A 21 11.29 -2.02 14.78
C SER A 21 12.52 -2.37 13.91
N GLY A 22 12.87 -1.47 13.00
CA GLY A 22 14.03 -1.59 12.09
C GLY A 22 13.73 -2.00 10.65
N GLN A 23 12.50 -2.40 10.32
CA GLN A 23 12.14 -2.89 8.97
C GLN A 23 11.13 -2.01 8.23
N ILE A 24 10.56 -1.02 8.90
CA ILE A 24 9.69 0.01 8.30
C ILE A 24 10.41 1.35 8.25
N VAL A 25 10.45 1.95 7.08
CA VAL A 25 10.98 3.29 6.84
C VAL A 25 9.83 4.22 6.52
N PHE A 26 9.73 5.33 7.25
CA PHE A 26 8.66 6.30 7.12
C PHE A 26 9.16 7.60 6.50
N GLY A 27 8.25 8.38 5.91
CA GLY A 27 8.55 9.68 5.31
C GLY A 27 9.34 9.56 4.01
N VAL A 28 9.19 8.44 3.29
CA VAL A 28 9.90 8.19 2.04
C VAL A 28 9.20 8.82 0.85
N ASP A 29 9.95 9.23 -0.17
CA ASP A 29 9.39 9.61 -1.46
C ASP A 29 9.66 8.55 -2.55
N PRO A 30 9.14 8.71 -3.78
CA PRO A 30 9.39 7.75 -4.87
C PRO A 30 10.88 7.54 -5.20
N VAL A 31 11.75 8.52 -4.95
CA VAL A 31 13.21 8.41 -5.17
C VAL A 31 13.83 7.50 -4.12
N ASP A 32 13.42 7.63 -2.85
CA ASP A 32 13.84 6.72 -1.79
C ASP A 32 13.38 5.28 -2.08
N VAL A 33 12.13 5.12 -2.52
CA VAL A 33 11.58 3.80 -2.89
C VAL A 33 12.40 3.14 -3.99
N ARG A 34 12.82 3.90 -5.02
CA ARG A 34 13.73 3.41 -6.07
C ARG A 34 15.04 2.89 -5.49
N ALA A 35 15.65 3.61 -4.54
CA ALA A 35 16.91 3.21 -3.92
C ALA A 35 16.76 1.88 -3.17
N HIS A 36 15.65 1.68 -2.46
CA HIS A 36 15.35 0.44 -1.75
C HIS A 36 14.94 -0.74 -2.66
N ALA A 37 14.25 -0.45 -3.77
CA ALA A 37 13.79 -1.48 -4.70
C ALA A 37 14.95 -2.27 -5.30
N GLY A 38 16.08 -1.61 -5.60
CA GLY A 38 17.28 -2.25 -6.14
C GLY A 38 17.01 -3.01 -7.45
N GLY A 39 16.11 -2.47 -8.28
CA GLY A 39 15.67 -3.09 -9.55
C GLY A 39 14.59 -4.17 -9.41
N ARG A 40 14.14 -4.50 -8.18
CA ARG A 40 13.02 -5.42 -7.95
C ARG A 40 11.68 -4.69 -8.08
N MET A 41 10.62 -5.47 -8.31
CA MET A 41 9.26 -4.94 -8.35
C MET A 41 8.85 -4.37 -6.99
N VAL A 42 8.14 -3.24 -7.00
CA VAL A 42 7.52 -2.63 -5.82
C VAL A 42 6.04 -2.99 -5.77
N TYR A 43 5.58 -3.49 -4.63
CA TYR A 43 4.16 -3.68 -4.36
C TYR A 43 3.59 -2.43 -3.68
N ILE A 44 2.56 -1.84 -4.27
CA ILE A 44 1.85 -0.68 -3.70
C ILE A 44 0.67 -1.20 -2.86
N ALA A 45 0.81 -1.11 -1.54
CA ALA A 45 -0.23 -1.45 -0.59
C ALA A 45 -1.10 -0.22 -0.29
N SER A 46 -2.40 -0.32 -0.52
CA SER A 46 -3.37 0.77 -0.31
C SER A 46 -4.70 0.20 0.20
N PRO A 47 -5.42 0.90 1.10
CA PRO A 47 -6.76 0.50 1.52
C PRO A 47 -7.75 0.56 0.34
N GLY A 48 -8.80 -0.25 0.36
CA GLY A 48 -9.87 -0.13 -0.64
C GLY A 48 -11.17 -0.75 -0.17
N ALA A 49 -12.32 -0.20 -0.59
CA ALA A 49 -13.65 -0.68 -0.18
C ALA A 49 -13.94 -2.14 -0.55
N ALA A 50 -13.19 -2.70 -1.50
CA ALA A 50 -13.33 -4.10 -1.87
C ALA A 50 -12.66 -5.04 -0.85
N PHE A 51 -11.73 -4.53 -0.05
CA PHE A 51 -10.96 -5.24 0.97
C PHE A 51 -11.59 -5.14 2.36
N ASP A 52 -12.33 -4.06 2.63
CA ASP A 52 -13.18 -3.94 3.82
C ASP A 52 -14.59 -3.36 3.48
N PRO A 53 -15.55 -4.24 3.14
CA PRO A 53 -16.89 -3.82 2.74
C PRO A 53 -17.64 -3.16 3.91
N GLY A 54 -17.91 -1.86 3.79
CA GLY A 54 -18.62 -1.08 4.80
C GLY A 54 -17.72 -0.15 5.64
N GLU A 55 -16.39 -0.27 5.52
CA GLU A 55 -15.43 0.63 6.18
C GLU A 55 -15.28 1.97 5.43
N PHE A 56 -15.38 1.94 4.08
CA PHE A 56 -15.21 3.10 3.23
C PHE A 56 -16.45 3.39 2.39
N SER A 57 -16.77 4.68 2.22
CA SER A 57 -17.73 5.12 1.21
C SER A 57 -17.23 4.84 -0.22
N GLY A 58 -18.12 4.80 -1.21
CA GLY A 58 -17.73 4.64 -2.62
C GLY A 58 -16.75 5.72 -3.09
N VAL A 59 -16.91 6.96 -2.60
CA VAL A 59 -16.01 8.09 -2.91
C VAL A 59 -14.61 7.88 -2.32
N GLU A 60 -14.52 7.36 -1.10
CA GLU A 60 -13.22 7.04 -0.48
C GLU A 60 -12.53 5.88 -1.20
N ALA A 61 -13.29 4.89 -1.65
CA ALA A 61 -12.77 3.79 -2.47
C ALA A 61 -12.12 4.30 -3.75
N ASP A 62 -12.83 5.16 -4.49
CA ASP A 62 -12.33 5.77 -5.73
C ASP A 62 -11.09 6.62 -5.47
N ARG A 63 -11.08 7.39 -4.36
CA ARG A 63 -9.91 8.17 -3.96
C ARG A 63 -8.69 7.29 -3.72
N HIS A 64 -8.84 6.15 -3.04
CA HIS A 64 -7.73 5.24 -2.78
C HIS A 64 -7.22 4.56 -4.06
N ILE A 65 -8.11 4.23 -5.00
CA ILE A 65 -7.74 3.72 -6.33
C ILE A 65 -6.90 4.77 -7.07
N LEU A 66 -7.35 6.02 -7.11
CA LEU A 66 -6.62 7.12 -7.75
C LEU A 66 -5.25 7.36 -7.12
N ILE A 67 -5.15 7.32 -5.79
CA ILE A 67 -3.86 7.43 -5.09
C ILE A 67 -2.93 6.28 -5.47
N ALA A 68 -3.43 5.04 -5.50
CA ALA A 68 -2.63 3.88 -5.88
C ALA A 68 -2.17 3.93 -7.36
N GLN A 69 -3.01 4.41 -8.27
CA GLN A 69 -2.65 4.64 -9.67
C GLN A 69 -1.56 5.71 -9.80
N ARG A 70 -1.73 6.83 -9.10
CA ARG A 70 -0.75 7.92 -9.10
C ARG A 70 0.60 7.46 -8.55
N ALA A 71 0.60 6.73 -7.44
CA ALA A 71 1.79 6.11 -6.87
C ALA A 71 2.51 5.20 -7.89
N GLY A 72 1.76 4.41 -8.67
CA GLY A 72 2.31 3.62 -9.77
C GLY A 72 2.96 4.48 -10.85
N GLY A 73 2.32 5.59 -11.25
CA GLY A 73 2.87 6.57 -12.19
C GLY A 73 4.14 7.26 -11.67
N ASP A 74 4.16 7.64 -10.39
CA ASP A 74 5.31 8.29 -9.76
C ASP A 74 6.53 7.35 -9.73
N LEU A 75 6.33 6.06 -9.43
CA LEU A 75 7.40 5.06 -9.51
C LEU A 75 7.84 4.76 -10.94
N ALA A 76 6.90 4.69 -11.88
CA ALA A 76 7.22 4.51 -13.30
C ALA A 76 8.11 5.65 -13.82
N ALA A 77 7.85 6.90 -13.41
CA ALA A 77 8.69 8.05 -13.74
C ALA A 77 10.12 7.94 -13.18
N GLN A 78 10.33 7.14 -12.13
CA GLN A 78 11.65 6.81 -11.57
C GLN A 78 12.30 5.57 -12.23
N GLY A 79 11.66 4.97 -13.23
CA GLY A 79 12.11 3.72 -13.86
C GLY A 79 11.94 2.48 -12.97
N VAL A 80 11.02 2.54 -12.00
CA VAL A 80 10.72 1.43 -11.08
C VAL A 80 9.53 0.64 -11.61
N CYS A 81 9.68 -0.68 -11.69
CA CYS A 81 8.54 -1.57 -11.93
C CYS A 81 7.68 -1.63 -10.66
N ALA A 82 6.43 -1.19 -10.74
CA ALA A 82 5.52 -1.18 -9.62
C ALA A 82 4.20 -1.88 -9.96
N VAL A 83 3.55 -2.45 -8.95
CA VAL A 83 2.24 -3.07 -9.06
C VAL A 83 1.33 -2.55 -7.96
N ALA A 84 0.15 -2.07 -8.35
CA ALA A 84 -0.90 -1.64 -7.43
C ALA A 84 -2.11 -2.59 -7.57
N PRO A 85 -2.23 -3.63 -6.73
CA PRO A 85 -3.30 -4.62 -6.87
C PRO A 85 -4.70 -4.02 -6.77
N LEU A 86 -4.90 -3.00 -5.93
CA LEU A 86 -6.17 -2.29 -5.83
C LEU A 86 -6.57 -1.65 -7.16
N ALA A 87 -5.66 -0.89 -7.76
CA ALA A 87 -5.89 -0.22 -9.04
C ALA A 87 -6.13 -1.24 -10.18
N LEU A 88 -5.31 -2.29 -10.25
CA LEU A 88 -5.46 -3.35 -11.23
C LEU A 88 -6.78 -4.12 -11.07
N ALA A 89 -7.17 -4.45 -9.83
CA ALA A 89 -8.44 -5.11 -9.57
C ALA A 89 -9.62 -4.23 -9.97
N SER A 90 -9.56 -2.93 -9.71
CA SER A 90 -10.58 -1.97 -10.18
C SER A 90 -10.74 -2.04 -11.69
N SER A 91 -9.64 -1.93 -12.44
CA SER A 91 -9.71 -1.96 -13.91
C SER A 91 -10.27 -3.29 -14.46
N TYR A 92 -10.00 -4.41 -13.80
CA TYR A 92 -10.62 -5.69 -14.18
C TYR A 92 -12.13 -5.70 -13.90
N LEU A 93 -12.56 -5.18 -12.76
CA LEU A 93 -13.97 -5.14 -12.38
C LEU A 93 -14.77 -4.12 -13.18
N ASP A 94 -14.14 -3.03 -13.62
CA ASP A 94 -14.74 -2.08 -14.56
C ASP A 94 -14.98 -2.73 -15.93
N ALA A 95 -14.07 -3.60 -16.37
CA ALA A 95 -14.21 -4.35 -17.61
C ALA A 95 -15.25 -5.50 -17.51
N ASP A 96 -15.25 -6.22 -16.39
CA ASP A 96 -16.22 -7.28 -16.11
C ASP A 96 -16.49 -7.42 -14.59
N PRO A 97 -17.64 -6.91 -14.10
CA PRO A 97 -18.02 -7.01 -12.70
C PRO A 97 -18.24 -8.45 -12.20
N GLY A 98 -18.46 -9.41 -13.12
CA GLY A 98 -18.69 -10.82 -12.84
C GLY A 98 -17.42 -11.63 -12.55
N LEU A 99 -16.24 -11.02 -12.70
CA LEU A 99 -14.99 -11.73 -12.51
C LEU A 99 -14.85 -12.29 -11.09
N PRO A 100 -14.29 -13.51 -10.93
CA PRO A 100 -14.05 -14.11 -9.63
C PRO A 100 -13.18 -13.27 -8.68
N ILE A 101 -12.38 -12.33 -9.21
CA ILE A 101 -11.58 -11.37 -8.44
C ILE A 101 -12.43 -10.40 -7.62
N ASN A 102 -13.74 -10.29 -7.91
CA ASN A 102 -14.67 -9.54 -7.08
C ASN A 102 -14.83 -10.16 -5.68
N ARG A 103 -14.57 -11.48 -5.56
CA ARG A 103 -14.62 -12.20 -4.28
C ARG A 103 -13.35 -11.94 -3.48
N ALA A 104 -13.50 -11.49 -2.23
CA ALA A 104 -12.40 -11.14 -1.33
C ALA A 104 -11.29 -12.22 -1.26
N ARG A 105 -11.66 -13.51 -1.10
CA ARG A 105 -10.71 -14.62 -1.06
C ARG A 105 -9.89 -14.76 -2.34
N THR A 106 -10.53 -14.63 -3.51
CA THR A 106 -9.85 -14.71 -4.80
C THR A 106 -8.89 -13.54 -4.96
N ARG A 107 -9.34 -12.33 -4.62
CA ARG A 107 -8.53 -11.12 -4.67
C ARG A 107 -7.29 -11.21 -3.79
N ALA A 108 -7.45 -11.63 -2.53
CA ALA A 108 -6.35 -11.81 -1.60
C ALA A 108 -5.31 -12.83 -2.10
N ARG A 109 -5.77 -13.96 -2.69
CA ARG A 109 -4.86 -14.96 -3.27
C ARG A 109 -4.11 -14.43 -4.49
N TRP A 110 -4.79 -13.68 -5.35
CA TRP A 110 -4.18 -13.06 -6.53
C TRP A 110 -3.16 -11.98 -6.11
N ALA A 111 -3.53 -11.08 -5.20
CA ALA A 111 -2.65 -10.05 -4.65
C ALA A 111 -1.42 -10.66 -3.95
N ALA A 112 -1.57 -11.79 -3.25
CA ALA A 112 -0.45 -12.49 -2.64
C ALA A 112 0.61 -12.97 -3.65
N GLY A 113 0.20 -13.34 -4.87
CA GLY A 113 1.13 -13.68 -5.94
C GLY A 113 2.00 -12.49 -6.37
N LEU A 114 1.38 -11.32 -6.51
CA LEU A 114 2.06 -10.06 -6.80
C LEU A 114 3.00 -9.67 -5.67
N ARG A 115 2.51 -9.74 -4.42
CA ARG A 115 3.29 -9.45 -3.21
C ARG A 115 4.54 -10.34 -3.09
N ASN A 116 4.40 -11.64 -3.33
CA ASN A 116 5.51 -12.58 -3.26
C ASN A 116 6.61 -12.34 -4.31
N ALA A 117 6.27 -11.69 -5.44
CA ALA A 117 7.24 -11.34 -6.48
C ALA A 117 7.94 -9.99 -6.22
N SER A 118 7.46 -9.21 -5.25
CA SER A 118 7.99 -7.88 -4.94
C SER A 118 9.18 -7.92 -3.98
N GLY A 119 10.10 -7.00 -4.19
CA GLY A 119 11.27 -6.79 -3.33
C GLY A 119 11.08 -5.74 -2.25
N VAL A 120 9.99 -4.97 -2.32
CA VAL A 120 9.63 -3.86 -1.43
C VAL A 120 8.10 -3.78 -1.37
N ILE A 121 7.57 -3.50 -0.18
CA ILE A 121 6.20 -2.99 -0.01
C ILE A 121 6.28 -1.49 0.18
N TRP A 122 5.50 -0.73 -0.59
CA TRP A 122 5.36 0.70 -0.42
C TRP A 122 3.89 1.05 -0.12
N ILE A 123 3.70 1.84 0.93
CA ILE A 123 2.42 2.39 1.34
C ILE A 123 2.47 3.89 1.00
N PRO A 124 1.76 4.34 -0.06
CA PRO A 124 1.71 5.74 -0.43
C PRO A 124 0.94 6.54 0.61
N ASP A 125 0.94 7.87 0.47
CA ASP A 125 0.20 8.74 1.38
C ASP A 125 -1.32 8.59 1.17
N VAL A 126 -1.92 7.64 1.88
CA VAL A 126 -3.33 7.27 1.78
C VAL A 126 -3.96 7.17 3.16
N GLN A 127 -5.10 7.82 3.38
CA GLN A 127 -5.77 7.83 4.67
C GLN A 127 -6.23 6.42 5.08
N GLY A 128 -6.23 6.12 6.38
CA GLY A 128 -6.73 4.85 6.92
C GLY A 128 -5.81 3.65 6.71
N TRP A 129 -4.64 3.83 6.10
CA TRP A 129 -3.70 2.73 5.84
C TRP A 129 -3.28 1.98 7.10
N ALA A 130 -3.09 2.69 8.21
CA ALA A 130 -2.59 2.12 9.45
C ALA A 130 -3.61 1.22 10.14
N ASP A 131 -4.90 1.39 9.84
CA ASP A 131 -6.01 0.62 10.43
C ASP A 131 -6.56 -0.43 9.46
N CYS A 132 -6.18 -0.37 8.18
CA CYS A 132 -6.63 -1.31 7.15
C CYS A 132 -5.98 -2.70 7.32
N ALA A 133 -6.80 -3.72 7.58
CA ALA A 133 -6.35 -5.09 7.82
C ALA A 133 -5.54 -5.70 6.67
N ASP A 134 -5.85 -5.36 5.42
CA ASP A 134 -5.09 -5.86 4.26
C ASP A 134 -3.72 -5.21 4.14
N VAL A 135 -3.61 -3.90 4.39
CA VAL A 135 -2.32 -3.19 4.43
C VAL A 135 -1.45 -3.72 5.57
N GLN A 136 -2.04 -3.91 6.76
CA GLN A 136 -1.35 -4.52 7.89
C GLN A 136 -0.84 -5.93 7.56
N ARG A 137 -1.68 -6.76 6.92
CA ARG A 137 -1.29 -8.11 6.49
C ARG A 137 -0.13 -8.10 5.49
N ASP A 138 -0.11 -7.14 4.57
CA ASP A 138 0.98 -6.99 3.60
C ASP A 138 2.28 -6.53 4.28
N ALA A 139 2.19 -5.61 5.24
CA ALA A 139 3.32 -5.16 6.04
C ALA A 139 3.88 -6.28 6.94
N ASP A 140 3.02 -7.01 7.66
CA ASP A 140 3.41 -8.16 8.49
C ASP A 140 4.10 -9.24 7.66
N TRP A 141 3.55 -9.56 6.50
CA TRP A 141 4.15 -10.53 5.58
C TRP A 141 5.57 -10.13 5.19
N ALA A 142 5.79 -8.84 4.94
CA ALA A 142 7.07 -8.28 4.52
C ALA A 142 8.09 -8.31 5.65
N VAL A 143 7.67 -7.86 6.84
CA VAL A 143 8.51 -7.87 8.06
C VAL A 143 8.98 -9.29 8.38
N GLN A 144 8.07 -10.26 8.38
CA GLN A 144 8.40 -11.68 8.63
C GLN A 144 9.42 -12.26 7.63
N ARG A 145 9.62 -11.61 6.48
CA ARG A 145 10.50 -12.05 5.39
C ARG A 145 11.71 -11.14 5.17
N GLY A 146 11.88 -10.11 5.98
CA GLY A 146 12.92 -9.10 5.78
C GLY A 146 12.76 -8.31 4.48
N VAL A 147 11.54 -8.21 3.96
CA VAL A 147 11.21 -7.33 2.83
C VAL A 147 10.96 -5.92 3.40
N PRO A 148 11.63 -4.88 2.89
CA PRO A 148 11.42 -3.52 3.38
C PRO A 148 9.98 -3.06 3.19
N VAL A 149 9.43 -2.42 4.23
CA VAL A 149 8.16 -1.69 4.15
C VAL A 149 8.48 -0.20 4.18
N LEU A 150 8.07 0.51 3.15
CA LEU A 150 8.31 1.94 3.00
C LEU A 150 6.97 2.65 3.08
N VAL A 151 6.89 3.72 3.86
CA VAL A 151 5.65 4.48 4.07
C VAL A 151 5.91 5.93 3.72
N GLN A 152 5.16 6.47 2.77
CA GLN A 152 5.34 7.85 2.32
C GLN A 152 4.91 8.86 3.38
N ALA A 153 3.83 8.59 4.13
CA ALA A 153 3.27 9.39 5.22
C ALA A 153 3.80 10.84 5.28
N MET A 154 3.35 11.66 4.34
CA MET A 154 3.44 13.11 4.47
C MET A 154 2.24 13.54 5.31
N GLY A 155 2.45 14.52 6.20
CA GLY A 155 1.41 14.95 7.11
C GLY A 155 0.14 15.33 6.36
N VAL A 156 -0.98 14.77 6.81
CA VAL A 156 -2.33 15.05 6.31
C VAL A 156 -2.52 16.57 6.27
N ALA A 157 -2.51 17.16 5.08
CA ALA A 157 -3.02 18.51 4.86
C ALA A 157 -4.48 18.37 4.42
N SER A 158 -5.33 18.85 5.33
CA SER A 158 -6.74 19.21 5.17
C SER A 158 -7.12 19.76 3.81
#